data_AF-A0A8J4WTP4-F1
#
_entry.id   AF-A0A8J4WTP4-F1
#
_cell.length_a   1.000
_cell.length_b   1.000
_cell.length_c   1.000
_cell.angle_alpha   90.00
_cell.angle_beta   90.00
_cell.angle_gamma   90.00
#
_symmetry.space_group_name_H-M   'P 1'
#
loop_
_entity.id
_entity.type
_entity.pdbx_description
1 polymer ?
#
loop_
_entity_poly.entity_id
_entity_poly.type
_entity_poly.pdbx_seq_one_letter_code
_entity_poly.pdbx_strand_id
1 'polypeptide(L)'
;MAAEESGKEVDIWSSIRCLGYLSSVNLLVAVCLGMYIRWEHTSEPTILVIFILGLFVLGLSSILYYYFSMDWASLSLFHLWFGFLQGLLCFLNSSSLQNDVKEQVTNYLLLASVAMRSLWALTDRLCGSTNYRRIVLKSAEALELLGFAIASTSMVLYKSAAIIALLVALGSIIVDLRMKSILALPNLVCFSVVISVTFFQALNIQANPFALGCFLGRLICEPLLDVYFSSLSVTERWMPFMTAGRLWRRLSLFPLSIVEMTFFVLCALKLGHLEFWYLVIPGFCVFGLFWVLCHMVFLVTLWGFHTKLSESQKVHAAQRSDTCSLDRIMASRGVRHFCLISERLLFFCLLSTVILGAVSWQLSNALFMSMFLVVLSLESLAHGLFHELGNCLGGTCVGYAVVIPTSYCSADGQPVVLPPEQVQEMNLRSTSTLNAVQRLFSHHLIQTFGCDYSTSGLSLETLQAKLRSFLELRTADGPRHDNYLIYYSGHTLPTGDWALT
;
A
#
# COMPACT_ATOMS: atom_id res chain seq x y z
N MET A 1 -25.13 -23.21 -34.27
CA MET A 1 -23.88 -23.05 -33.49
C MET A 1 -23.98 -22.01 -32.38
N ALA A 2 -24.60 -20.84 -32.56
CA ALA A 2 -24.66 -19.81 -31.50
C ALA A 2 -25.51 -20.14 -30.24
N ALA A 3 -26.44 -21.11 -30.31
CA ALA A 3 -27.30 -21.46 -29.18
C ALA A 3 -26.70 -22.51 -28.23
N GLU A 4 -25.73 -23.32 -28.68
CA GLU A 4 -25.04 -24.29 -27.82
C GLU A 4 -23.92 -23.64 -26.99
N GLU A 5 -23.30 -22.57 -27.49
CA GLU A 5 -22.28 -21.82 -26.75
C GLU A 5 -22.89 -21.05 -25.56
N SER A 6 -24.06 -20.41 -25.76
CA SER A 6 -24.75 -19.71 -24.66
C SER A 6 -25.25 -20.66 -23.58
N GLY A 7 -25.70 -21.87 -23.93
CA GLY A 7 -26.07 -22.90 -22.97
C GLY A 7 -24.90 -23.41 -22.13
N LYS A 8 -23.73 -23.60 -22.76
CA LYS A 8 -22.49 -24.02 -22.07
C LYS A 8 -21.97 -22.93 -21.12
N GLU A 9 -22.04 -21.67 -21.51
CA GLU A 9 -21.64 -20.56 -20.64
C GLU A 9 -22.52 -20.49 -19.39
N VAL A 10 -23.85 -20.58 -19.53
CA VAL A 10 -24.76 -20.54 -18.36
C VAL A 10 -24.52 -21.72 -17.41
N ASP A 11 -24.24 -22.92 -17.95
CA ASP A 11 -23.97 -24.12 -17.16
C ASP A 11 -22.64 -24.00 -16.38
N ILE A 12 -21.58 -23.52 -17.04
CA ILE A 12 -20.27 -23.27 -16.41
C ILE A 12 -20.39 -22.25 -15.27
N TRP A 13 -21.12 -21.15 -15.47
CA TRP A 13 -21.29 -20.11 -14.45
C TRP A 13 -22.10 -20.59 -13.24
N SER A 14 -23.10 -21.44 -13.47
CA SER A 14 -23.88 -22.06 -12.39
C SER A 14 -23.03 -23.03 -11.56
N SER A 15 -22.19 -23.82 -12.22
CA SER A 15 -21.26 -24.76 -11.60
C SER A 15 -20.17 -24.04 -10.78
N ILE A 16 -19.61 -22.94 -11.32
CA ILE A 16 -18.65 -22.09 -10.60
C ILE A 16 -19.30 -21.51 -9.34
N ARG A 17 -20.52 -20.96 -9.42
CA ARG A 17 -21.22 -20.44 -8.23
C ARG A 17 -21.50 -21.55 -7.21
N CYS A 18 -21.89 -22.73 -7.65
CA CYS A 18 -22.12 -23.90 -6.80
C CYS A 18 -20.88 -24.28 -5.99
N LEU A 19 -19.69 -24.30 -6.63
CA LEU A 19 -18.42 -24.58 -5.95
C LEU A 19 -18.11 -23.57 -4.83
N GLY A 20 -18.41 -22.29 -5.08
CA GLY A 20 -18.29 -21.23 -4.08
C GLY A 20 -19.21 -21.45 -2.86
N TYR A 21 -20.48 -21.79 -3.10
CA TYR A 21 -21.43 -22.10 -2.02
C TYR A 21 -21.05 -23.37 -1.26
N LEU A 22 -20.65 -24.42 -1.96
CA LEU A 22 -20.23 -25.69 -1.38
C LEU A 22 -19.04 -25.50 -0.43
N SER A 23 -18.07 -24.67 -0.80
CA SER A 23 -16.93 -24.33 0.05
C SER A 23 -17.37 -23.69 1.39
N SER A 24 -18.35 -22.80 1.36
CA SER A 24 -18.89 -22.12 2.55
C SER A 24 -19.75 -23.05 3.41
N VAL A 25 -20.58 -23.91 2.80
CA VAL A 25 -21.34 -24.94 3.53
C VAL A 25 -20.40 -25.93 4.20
N ASN A 26 -19.36 -26.37 3.49
CA ASN A 26 -18.35 -27.27 4.04
C ASN A 26 -17.61 -26.64 5.24
N LEU A 27 -17.31 -25.32 5.17
CA LEU A 27 -16.75 -24.60 6.31
C LEU A 27 -17.71 -24.59 7.50
N LEU A 28 -19.00 -24.32 7.28
CA LEU A 28 -20.01 -24.32 8.33
C LEU A 28 -20.08 -25.68 9.04
N VAL A 29 -20.13 -26.76 8.27
CA VAL A 29 -20.16 -28.14 8.82
C VAL A 29 -18.89 -28.42 9.61
N ALA A 30 -17.72 -28.05 9.10
CA ALA A 30 -16.45 -28.23 9.79
C ALA A 30 -16.41 -27.49 11.13
N VAL A 31 -16.84 -26.22 11.14
CA VAL A 31 -16.86 -25.39 12.35
C VAL A 31 -17.87 -25.92 13.37
N CYS A 32 -19.07 -26.32 12.94
CA CYS A 32 -20.07 -26.90 13.84
C CYS A 32 -19.59 -28.22 14.46
N LEU A 33 -19.01 -29.11 13.65
CA LEU A 33 -18.47 -30.37 14.12
C LEU A 33 -17.31 -30.13 15.09
N GLY A 34 -16.38 -29.23 14.75
CA GLY A 34 -15.26 -28.86 15.60
C GLY A 34 -15.69 -28.34 16.98
N MET A 35 -16.65 -27.41 17.01
CA MET A 35 -17.16 -26.88 18.29
C MET A 35 -17.89 -27.94 19.12
N TYR A 36 -18.65 -28.83 18.47
CA TYR A 36 -19.33 -29.95 19.12
C TYR A 36 -18.34 -30.90 19.80
N ILE A 37 -17.26 -31.29 19.12
CA ILE A 37 -16.25 -32.19 19.68
C ILE A 37 -15.55 -31.56 20.89
N ARG A 38 -15.21 -30.26 20.82
CA ARG A 38 -14.60 -29.57 21.97
C ARG A 38 -15.53 -29.59 23.17
N TRP A 39 -16.82 -29.31 22.98
CA TRP A 39 -17.80 -29.40 24.05
C TRP A 39 -17.96 -30.83 24.59
N GLU A 40 -18.05 -31.83 23.73
CA GLU A 40 -18.16 -33.25 24.11
C GLU A 40 -16.99 -33.68 25.00
N HIS A 41 -15.77 -33.22 24.69
CA HIS A 41 -14.58 -33.61 25.42
C HIS A 41 -14.34 -32.77 26.69
N THR A 42 -14.59 -31.46 26.68
CA THR A 42 -14.33 -30.61 27.85
C THR A 42 -15.50 -30.58 28.83
N SER A 43 -16.71 -30.93 28.39
CA SER A 43 -17.96 -30.78 29.14
C SER A 43 -18.18 -29.35 29.68
N GLU A 44 -17.52 -28.35 29.09
CA GLU A 44 -17.65 -26.95 29.51
C GLU A 44 -18.94 -26.33 28.98
N PRO A 45 -19.84 -25.84 29.85
CA PRO A 45 -21.12 -25.29 29.44
C PRO A 45 -20.97 -23.99 28.63
N THR A 46 -19.85 -23.28 28.79
CA THR A 46 -19.51 -22.05 28.05
C THR A 46 -19.44 -22.28 26.55
N ILE A 47 -18.80 -23.38 26.11
CA ILE A 47 -18.67 -23.75 24.69
C ILE A 47 -20.05 -24.06 24.09
N LEU A 48 -20.90 -24.76 24.84
CA LEU A 48 -22.26 -25.07 24.41
C LEU A 48 -23.12 -23.80 24.28
N VAL A 49 -23.04 -22.88 25.25
CA VAL A 49 -23.75 -21.60 25.20
C VAL A 49 -23.30 -20.78 23.99
N ILE A 50 -21.99 -20.71 23.72
CA ILE A 50 -21.45 -20.03 22.55
C ILE A 50 -21.95 -20.69 21.26
N PHE A 51 -21.97 -22.01 21.20
CA PHE A 51 -22.45 -22.75 20.03
C PHE A 51 -23.95 -22.50 19.76
N ILE A 52 -24.80 -22.54 20.79
CA ILE A 52 -26.24 -22.25 20.69
C ILE A 52 -26.46 -20.79 20.27
N LEU A 53 -25.74 -19.85 20.89
CA LEU A 53 -25.79 -18.44 20.50
C LEU A 53 -25.41 -18.27 19.03
N GLY A 54 -24.46 -19.05 18.54
CA GLY A 54 -24.06 -19.03 17.16
C GLY A 54 -25.11 -19.51 16.18
N LEU A 55 -25.80 -20.61 16.50
CA LEU A 55 -26.96 -21.05 15.71
C LEU A 55 -28.06 -19.99 15.70
N PHE A 56 -28.28 -19.31 16.83
CA PHE A 56 -29.22 -18.19 16.91
C PHE A 56 -28.80 -17.01 16.02
N VAL A 57 -27.53 -16.60 16.04
CA VAL A 57 -27.00 -15.52 15.19
C VAL A 57 -27.09 -15.87 13.71
N LEU A 58 -26.81 -17.11 13.33
CA LEU A 58 -26.97 -17.59 11.95
C LEU A 58 -28.45 -17.62 11.52
N GLY A 59 -29.35 -18.02 12.42
CA GLY A 59 -30.79 -17.95 12.21
C GLY A 59 -31.27 -16.51 12.01
N LEU A 60 -30.82 -15.59 12.87
CA LEU A 60 -31.14 -14.16 12.76
C LEU A 60 -30.58 -13.55 11.47
N SER A 61 -29.34 -13.89 11.09
CA SER A 61 -28.74 -13.48 9.82
C SER A 61 -29.57 -13.96 8.63
N SER A 62 -30.08 -15.20 8.67
CA SER A 62 -30.96 -15.74 7.63
C SER A 62 -32.31 -15.02 7.57
N ILE A 63 -32.90 -14.69 8.73
CA ILE A 63 -34.16 -13.94 8.80
C ILE A 63 -33.98 -12.52 8.23
N LEU A 64 -32.89 -11.84 8.62
CA LEU A 64 -32.58 -10.49 8.11
C LEU A 64 -32.39 -10.48 6.59
N TYR A 65 -31.80 -11.55 6.04
CA TYR A 65 -31.63 -11.72 4.60
C TYR A 65 -32.98 -11.92 3.89
N TYR A 66 -33.71 -12.97 4.26
CA TYR A 66 -34.89 -13.40 3.50
C TYR A 66 -36.15 -12.57 3.78
N TYR A 67 -36.37 -12.14 5.03
CA TYR A 67 -37.60 -11.44 5.41
C TYR A 67 -37.46 -9.92 5.34
N PHE A 68 -36.31 -9.39 5.77
CA PHE A 68 -36.11 -7.93 5.84
C PHE A 68 -35.33 -7.36 4.65
N SER A 69 -34.81 -8.21 3.74
CA SER A 69 -33.95 -7.79 2.61
C SER A 69 -32.77 -6.92 3.06
N MET A 70 -32.29 -7.12 4.29
CA MET A 70 -31.18 -6.37 4.87
C MET A 70 -29.85 -7.11 4.63
N ASP A 71 -29.45 -7.18 3.35
CA ASP A 71 -28.28 -7.95 2.90
C ASP A 71 -27.01 -7.59 3.66
N TRP A 72 -26.76 -6.30 3.87
CA TRP A 72 -25.54 -5.83 4.54
C TRP A 72 -25.49 -6.28 6.00
N ALA A 73 -26.59 -6.16 6.75
CA ALA A 73 -26.63 -6.55 8.15
C ALA A 73 -26.51 -8.07 8.31
N SER A 74 -27.22 -8.83 7.47
CA SER A 74 -27.15 -10.29 7.44
C SER A 74 -25.74 -10.80 7.15
N LEU A 75 -25.12 -10.35 6.06
CA LEU A 75 -23.77 -10.76 5.67
C LEU A 75 -22.74 -10.30 6.70
N SER A 76 -22.94 -9.12 7.29
CA SER A 76 -22.01 -8.62 8.30
C SER A 76 -22.00 -9.49 9.57
N LEU A 77 -23.19 -9.86 10.07
CA LEU A 77 -23.31 -10.79 11.20
C LEU A 77 -22.73 -12.17 10.86
N PHE A 78 -22.96 -12.66 9.64
CA PHE A 78 -22.43 -13.93 9.17
C PHE A 78 -20.89 -13.96 9.20
N HIS A 79 -20.24 -13.01 8.52
CA HIS A 79 -18.76 -12.95 8.45
C HIS A 79 -18.12 -12.74 9.82
N LEU A 80 -18.69 -11.86 10.64
CA LEU A 80 -18.23 -11.63 12.01
C LEU A 80 -18.26 -12.92 12.84
N TRP A 81 -19.38 -13.65 12.75
CA TRP A 81 -19.58 -14.86 13.53
C TRP A 81 -18.68 -16.01 13.06
N PHE A 82 -18.47 -16.15 11.75
CA PHE A 82 -17.54 -17.15 11.20
C PHE A 82 -16.11 -16.90 11.66
N GLY A 83 -15.63 -15.66 11.59
CA GLY A 83 -14.31 -15.29 12.12
C GLY A 83 -14.17 -15.62 13.60
N PHE A 84 -15.21 -15.36 14.39
CA PHE A 84 -15.26 -15.66 15.82
C PHE A 84 -15.18 -17.16 16.12
N LEU A 85 -16.04 -17.98 15.50
CA LEU A 85 -16.03 -19.43 15.71
C LEU A 85 -14.71 -20.07 15.25
N GLN A 86 -14.14 -19.60 14.13
CA GLN A 86 -12.88 -20.11 13.63
C GLN A 86 -11.70 -19.73 14.54
N GLY A 87 -11.73 -18.54 15.15
CA GLY A 87 -10.80 -18.15 16.21
C GLY A 87 -10.91 -19.05 17.43
N LEU A 88 -12.12 -19.32 17.93
CA LEU A 88 -12.33 -20.25 19.04
C LEU A 88 -11.82 -21.66 18.73
N LEU A 89 -12.10 -22.18 17.53
CA LEU A 89 -11.62 -23.49 17.10
C LEU A 89 -10.08 -23.57 17.03
N CYS A 90 -9.43 -22.45 16.69
CA CYS A 90 -7.98 -22.33 16.69
C CYS A 90 -7.41 -22.39 18.12
N PHE A 91 -8.10 -21.81 19.09
CA PHE A 91 -7.59 -21.58 20.45
C PHE A 91 -7.95 -22.67 21.45
N LEU A 92 -9.13 -23.27 21.32
CA LEU A 92 -9.64 -24.32 22.19
C LEU A 92 -9.15 -25.70 21.73
N ASN A 93 -7.83 -25.87 21.62
CA ASN A 93 -7.23 -27.13 21.20
C ASN A 93 -6.46 -27.79 22.35
N SER A 94 -6.63 -29.10 22.50
CA SER A 94 -5.91 -29.92 23.48
C SER A 94 -5.31 -31.15 22.81
N SER A 95 -4.20 -31.64 23.34
CA SER A 95 -3.52 -32.84 22.83
C SER A 95 -4.38 -34.10 22.91
N SER A 96 -5.40 -34.13 23.78
CA SER A 96 -6.32 -35.26 23.91
C SER A 96 -7.20 -35.47 22.67
N LEU A 97 -7.39 -34.45 21.85
CA LEU A 97 -8.25 -34.48 20.66
C LEU A 97 -7.54 -35.00 19.40
N GLN A 98 -6.21 -35.14 19.40
CA GLN A 98 -5.45 -35.57 18.21
C GLN A 98 -5.83 -36.97 17.70
N ASN A 99 -6.28 -37.86 18.59
CA ASN A 99 -6.60 -39.25 18.25
C ASN A 99 -8.10 -39.46 17.95
N ASP A 100 -8.95 -38.45 18.09
CA ASP A 100 -10.38 -38.59 17.81
C ASP A 100 -10.64 -38.58 16.30
N VAL A 101 -11.39 -39.57 15.82
CA VAL A 101 -11.82 -39.68 14.43
C VAL A 101 -12.65 -38.45 14.01
N LYS A 102 -13.47 -37.91 14.91
CA LYS A 102 -14.29 -36.73 14.63
C LYS A 102 -13.43 -35.47 14.41
N GLU A 103 -12.33 -35.33 15.15
CA GLU A 103 -11.37 -34.23 15.00
C GLU A 103 -10.62 -34.35 13.66
N GLN A 104 -10.23 -35.56 13.27
CA GLN A 104 -9.62 -35.81 11.96
C GLN A 104 -10.57 -35.43 10.82
N VAL A 105 -11.85 -35.81 10.91
CA VAL A 105 -12.88 -35.42 9.94
C VAL A 105 -13.00 -33.89 9.87
N THR A 106 -13.06 -33.21 11.02
CA THR A 106 -13.08 -31.74 11.07
C THR A 106 -11.87 -31.13 10.35
N ASN A 107 -10.66 -31.64 10.61
CA ASN A 107 -9.43 -31.15 9.98
C ASN A 107 -9.43 -31.35 8.46
N TYR A 108 -9.91 -32.50 7.97
CA TYR A 108 -10.05 -32.73 6.52
C TYR A 108 -11.10 -31.82 5.89
N LEU A 109 -12.23 -31.59 6.56
CA LEU A 109 -13.26 -30.67 6.07
C LEU A 109 -12.73 -29.23 5.99
N LEU A 110 -11.96 -28.77 6.98
CA LEU A 110 -11.30 -27.46 6.97
C LEU A 110 -10.35 -27.32 5.77
N LEU A 111 -9.51 -28.32 5.52
CA LEU A 111 -8.59 -28.34 4.39
C LEU A 111 -9.32 -28.37 3.04
N ALA A 112 -10.35 -29.21 2.93
CA ALA A 112 -11.20 -29.30 1.73
C ALA A 112 -11.91 -27.97 1.45
N SER A 113 -12.31 -27.24 2.50
CA SER A 113 -12.92 -25.92 2.36
C SER A 113 -11.98 -24.91 1.70
N VAL A 114 -10.69 -24.90 2.11
CA VAL A 114 -9.65 -24.05 1.49
C VAL A 114 -9.44 -24.47 0.05
N ALA A 115 -9.22 -25.76 -0.22
CA ALA A 115 -8.96 -26.27 -1.56
C ALA A 115 -10.10 -25.93 -2.54
N MET A 116 -11.36 -26.13 -2.12
CA MET A 116 -12.52 -25.75 -2.93
C MET A 116 -12.62 -24.24 -3.14
N ARG A 117 -12.29 -23.43 -2.12
CA ARG A 117 -12.29 -21.96 -2.25
C ARG A 117 -11.23 -21.49 -3.23
N SER A 118 -10.02 -22.06 -3.15
CA SER A 118 -8.91 -21.73 -4.04
C SER A 118 -9.19 -22.16 -5.46
N LEU A 119 -9.76 -23.36 -5.66
CA LEU A 119 -10.16 -23.83 -6.98
C LEU A 119 -11.22 -22.90 -7.59
N TRP A 120 -12.25 -22.57 -6.81
CA TRP A 120 -13.28 -21.61 -7.23
C TRP A 120 -12.69 -20.25 -7.62
N ALA A 121 -11.83 -19.69 -6.76
CA ALA A 121 -11.21 -18.39 -6.99
C ALA A 121 -10.30 -18.40 -8.24
N LEU A 122 -9.63 -19.52 -8.52
CA LEU A 122 -8.81 -19.68 -9.71
C LEU A 122 -9.67 -19.82 -10.97
N THR A 123 -10.70 -20.67 -10.95
CA THR A 123 -11.60 -20.86 -12.09
C THR A 123 -12.35 -19.59 -12.45
N ASP A 124 -12.81 -18.83 -11.45
CA ASP A 124 -13.53 -17.56 -11.66
C ASP A 124 -12.66 -16.53 -12.40
N ARG A 125 -11.34 -16.50 -12.11
CA ARG A 125 -10.36 -15.62 -12.79
C ARG A 125 -9.99 -16.12 -14.18
N LEU A 126 -9.79 -17.42 -14.36
CA LEU A 126 -9.47 -18.02 -15.66
C LEU A 126 -10.63 -17.86 -16.67
N CYS A 127 -11.87 -17.90 -16.19
CA CYS A 127 -13.06 -17.67 -17.01
C CYS A 127 -13.37 -16.17 -17.27
N GLY A 128 -12.58 -15.25 -16.71
CA GLY A 128 -12.80 -13.80 -16.87
C GLY A 128 -14.06 -13.26 -16.20
N SER A 129 -14.69 -14.04 -15.32
CA SER A 129 -15.96 -13.69 -14.66
C SER A 129 -15.78 -12.74 -13.46
N THR A 130 -14.53 -12.47 -13.06
CA THR A 130 -14.23 -11.62 -11.89
C THR A 130 -14.42 -10.14 -12.13
N ASN A 131 -15.29 -9.52 -11.33
CA ASN A 131 -15.37 -8.06 -11.22
C ASN A 131 -14.34 -7.52 -10.22
N TYR A 132 -13.24 -6.95 -10.72
CA TYR A 132 -12.24 -6.30 -9.89
C TYR A 132 -12.80 -4.99 -9.29
N ARG A 133 -12.88 -4.91 -7.95
CA ARG A 133 -13.35 -3.72 -7.24
C ARG A 133 -12.19 -2.90 -6.70
N ARG A 134 -12.32 -1.57 -6.76
CA ARG A 134 -11.39 -0.59 -6.18
C ARG A 134 -11.61 -0.51 -4.66
N ILE A 135 -11.12 -1.49 -3.92
CA ILE A 135 -11.32 -1.60 -2.47
C ILE A 135 -10.01 -2.00 -1.81
N VAL A 136 -9.68 -1.34 -0.70
CA VAL A 136 -8.49 -1.63 0.13
C VAL A 136 -8.66 -2.95 0.87
N LEU A 137 -9.75 -3.09 1.63
CA LEU A 137 -10.12 -4.30 2.36
C LEU A 137 -11.62 -4.54 2.22
N LYS A 138 -12.05 -5.78 1.91
CA LYS A 138 -13.47 -6.11 1.80
C LYS A 138 -14.11 -6.09 3.20
N SER A 139 -15.40 -5.72 3.27
CA SER A 139 -16.15 -5.75 4.54
C SER A 139 -16.18 -7.15 5.16
N ALA A 140 -16.29 -8.19 4.33
CA ALA A 140 -16.20 -9.58 4.76
C ALA A 140 -14.86 -9.91 5.45
N GLU A 141 -13.74 -9.53 4.82
CA GLU A 141 -12.39 -9.74 5.37
C GLU A 141 -12.20 -8.98 6.68
N ALA A 142 -12.64 -7.72 6.74
CA ALA A 142 -12.57 -6.90 7.93
C ALA A 142 -13.37 -7.50 9.11
N LEU A 143 -14.58 -8.02 8.82
CA LEU A 143 -15.44 -8.62 9.83
C LEU A 143 -14.95 -9.99 10.29
N GLU A 144 -14.40 -10.81 9.39
CA GLU A 144 -13.76 -12.09 9.76
C GLU A 144 -12.52 -11.85 10.64
N LEU A 145 -11.68 -10.87 10.29
CA LEU A 145 -10.55 -10.44 11.13
C LEU A 145 -11.03 -9.93 12.50
N LEU A 146 -12.07 -9.12 12.53
CA LEU A 146 -12.66 -8.60 13.78
C LEU A 146 -13.24 -9.74 14.63
N GLY A 147 -13.94 -10.70 14.03
CA GLY A 147 -14.49 -11.87 14.71
C GLY A 147 -13.39 -12.69 15.36
N PHE A 148 -12.31 -12.96 14.62
CA PHE A 148 -11.15 -13.69 15.14
C PHE A 148 -10.44 -12.92 16.26
N ALA A 149 -10.36 -11.58 16.14
CA ALA A 149 -9.84 -10.71 17.19
C ALA A 149 -10.69 -10.79 18.47
N ILE A 150 -12.01 -10.77 18.35
CA ILE A 150 -12.93 -10.93 19.49
C ILE A 150 -12.75 -12.31 20.12
N ALA A 151 -12.59 -13.38 19.34
CA ALA A 151 -12.33 -14.71 19.87
C ALA A 151 -11.06 -14.77 20.73
N SER A 152 -10.02 -14.01 20.36
CA SER A 152 -8.77 -13.94 21.13
C SER A 152 -8.95 -13.34 22.52
N THR A 153 -10.01 -12.56 22.76
CA THR A 153 -10.30 -11.96 24.09
C THR A 153 -10.71 -13.00 25.15
N SER A 154 -11.01 -14.24 24.73
CA SER A 154 -11.15 -15.38 25.65
C SER A 154 -9.85 -15.72 26.40
N MET A 155 -8.70 -15.24 25.90
CA MET A 155 -7.39 -15.42 26.52
C MET A 155 -6.97 -14.24 27.40
N VAL A 156 -5.91 -14.47 28.19
CA VAL A 156 -5.23 -13.42 28.98
C VAL A 156 -4.83 -12.23 28.10
N LEU A 157 -5.00 -11.01 28.62
CA LEU A 157 -4.83 -9.73 27.91
C LEU A 157 -3.55 -9.63 27.06
N TYR A 158 -2.40 -10.07 27.56
CA TYR A 158 -1.15 -10.02 26.79
C TYR A 158 -1.16 -10.94 25.57
N LYS A 159 -1.73 -12.15 25.70
CA LYS A 159 -1.84 -13.11 24.60
C LYS A 159 -2.83 -12.63 23.55
N SER A 160 -3.97 -12.09 24.00
CA SER A 160 -4.98 -11.51 23.11
C SER A 160 -4.43 -10.29 22.35
N ALA A 161 -3.70 -9.39 23.03
CA ALA A 161 -3.06 -8.24 22.38
C ALA A 161 -2.07 -8.66 21.28
N ALA A 162 -1.25 -9.69 21.52
CA ALA A 162 -0.32 -10.20 20.51
C ALA A 162 -1.04 -10.78 19.28
N ILE A 163 -2.14 -11.50 19.49
CA ILE A 163 -2.97 -12.05 18.40
C ILE A 163 -3.67 -10.93 17.63
N ILE A 164 -4.24 -9.94 18.32
CA ILE A 164 -4.87 -8.77 17.69
C ILE A 164 -3.85 -8.04 16.80
N ALA A 165 -2.63 -7.80 17.30
CA ALA A 165 -1.56 -7.21 16.51
C ALA A 165 -1.20 -8.08 15.29
N LEU A 166 -1.21 -9.41 15.42
CA LEU A 166 -0.97 -10.32 14.30
C LEU A 166 -2.07 -10.20 13.22
N LEU A 167 -3.33 -10.07 13.62
CA LEU A 167 -4.45 -9.90 12.69
C LEU A 167 -4.39 -8.54 11.98
N VAL A 168 -3.91 -7.50 12.66
CA VAL A 168 -3.63 -6.21 12.02
C VAL A 168 -2.53 -6.37 10.97
N ALA A 169 -1.46 -7.13 11.27
CA ALA A 169 -0.42 -7.44 10.29
C ALA A 169 -0.97 -8.22 9.09
N LEU A 170 -1.81 -9.24 9.33
CA LEU A 170 -2.51 -9.97 8.26
C LEU A 170 -3.37 -9.04 7.40
N GLY A 171 -4.14 -8.16 8.02
CA GLY A 171 -4.94 -7.15 7.32
C GLY A 171 -4.07 -6.25 6.44
N SER A 172 -2.93 -5.79 6.94
CA SER A 172 -1.98 -4.98 6.15
C SER A 172 -1.36 -5.78 4.98
N ILE A 173 -1.08 -7.07 5.15
CA ILE A 173 -0.57 -7.94 4.07
C ILE A 173 -1.64 -8.16 2.99
N ILE A 174 -2.90 -8.33 3.38
CA ILE A 174 -4.02 -8.42 2.43
C ILE A 174 -4.09 -7.14 1.58
N VAL A 175 -3.93 -5.98 2.21
CA VAL A 175 -3.89 -4.69 1.51
C VAL A 175 -2.66 -4.61 0.59
N ASP A 176 -1.48 -4.98 1.06
CA ASP A 176 -0.23 -5.03 0.28
C ASP A 176 -0.40 -5.87 -1.00
N LEU A 177 -0.97 -7.07 -0.87
CA LEU A 177 -1.25 -7.97 -2.00
C LEU A 177 -2.23 -7.35 -2.99
N ARG A 178 -3.34 -6.74 -2.50
CA ARG A 178 -4.33 -6.08 -3.36
C ARG A 178 -3.76 -4.87 -4.09
N MET A 179 -2.85 -4.13 -3.46
CA MET A 179 -2.16 -3.01 -4.09
C MET A 179 -1.04 -3.44 -5.03
N LYS A 180 -0.66 -4.72 -5.02
CA LYS A 180 0.47 -5.31 -5.76
C LYS A 180 1.83 -4.68 -5.44
N SER A 181 2.01 -4.26 -4.18
CA SER A 181 3.30 -3.73 -3.72
C SER A 181 4.44 -4.72 -4.02
N ILE A 182 5.60 -4.21 -4.46
CA ILE A 182 6.79 -5.03 -4.77
C ILE A 182 7.18 -5.96 -3.62
N LEU A 183 7.01 -5.51 -2.38
CA LEU A 183 7.42 -6.24 -1.19
C LEU A 183 6.30 -7.12 -0.59
N ALA A 184 5.12 -7.19 -1.22
CA ALA A 184 3.97 -7.94 -0.70
C ALA A 184 4.24 -9.45 -0.57
N LEU A 185 4.88 -10.07 -1.58
CA LEU A 185 5.21 -11.51 -1.53
C LEU A 185 6.31 -11.82 -0.50
N PRO A 186 7.44 -11.07 -0.44
CA PRO A 186 8.40 -11.20 0.65
C PRO A 186 7.78 -11.05 2.04
N ASN A 187 6.88 -10.08 2.23
CA ASN A 187 6.18 -9.88 3.50
C ASN A 187 5.28 -11.06 3.87
N LEU A 188 4.55 -11.61 2.90
CA LEU A 188 3.74 -12.80 3.11
C LEU A 188 4.60 -14.01 3.52
N VAL A 189 5.75 -14.20 2.88
CA VAL A 189 6.70 -15.27 3.24
C VAL A 189 7.24 -15.05 4.65
N CYS A 190 7.69 -13.83 4.97
CA CYS A 190 8.19 -13.46 6.29
C CYS A 190 7.13 -13.71 7.38
N PHE A 191 5.91 -13.22 7.17
CA PHE A 191 4.76 -13.44 8.05
C PHE A 191 4.49 -14.93 8.28
N SER A 192 4.46 -15.73 7.20
CA SER A 192 4.24 -17.18 7.29
C SER A 192 5.34 -17.88 8.10
N VAL A 193 6.61 -17.54 7.85
CA VAL A 193 7.76 -18.13 8.56
C VAL A 193 7.74 -17.77 10.04
N VAL A 194 7.55 -16.49 10.39
CA VAL A 194 7.51 -16.04 11.79
C VAL A 194 6.37 -16.69 12.55
N ILE A 195 5.20 -16.82 11.92
CA ILE A 195 4.04 -17.48 12.54
C ILE A 195 4.30 -18.96 12.79
N SER A 196 4.77 -19.69 11.77
CA SER A 196 4.95 -21.13 11.84
C SER A 196 6.09 -21.55 12.77
N VAL A 197 7.17 -20.76 12.85
CA VAL A 197 8.38 -21.14 13.61
C VAL A 197 8.36 -20.59 15.02
N THR A 198 8.13 -19.28 15.21
CA THR A 198 8.43 -18.62 16.49
C THR A 198 7.20 -18.10 17.23
N PHE A 199 6.17 -17.63 16.54
CA PHE A 199 5.05 -16.89 17.16
C PHE A 199 4.23 -17.72 18.15
N PHE A 200 3.74 -18.90 17.74
CA PHE A 200 2.93 -19.75 18.63
C PHE A 200 3.76 -20.39 19.75
N GLN A 201 5.05 -20.63 19.49
CA GLN A 201 5.99 -21.05 20.53
C GLN A 201 6.13 -19.96 21.60
N ALA A 202 6.30 -18.70 21.19
CA ALA A 202 6.41 -17.54 22.08
C ALA A 202 5.13 -17.29 22.89
N LEU A 203 3.95 -17.52 22.30
CA LEU A 203 2.65 -17.41 22.99
C LEU A 203 2.37 -18.53 23.98
N ASN A 204 3.09 -19.65 23.86
CA ASN A 204 2.83 -20.89 24.60
C ASN A 204 1.34 -21.28 24.53
N ILE A 205 0.81 -21.38 23.30
CA ILE A 205 -0.56 -21.83 22.99
C ILE A 205 -0.47 -22.99 22.00
N GLN A 206 -1.18 -24.09 22.28
CA GLN A 206 -1.34 -25.19 21.34
C GLN A 206 -2.41 -24.86 20.30
N ALA A 207 -2.12 -23.95 19.37
CA ALA A 207 -3.09 -23.58 18.33
C ALA A 207 -3.40 -24.75 17.38
N ASN A 208 -4.66 -24.91 16.95
CA ASN A 208 -4.99 -25.88 15.90
C ASN A 208 -4.46 -25.38 14.54
N PRO A 209 -3.46 -26.04 13.94
CA PRO A 209 -2.83 -25.58 12.69
C PRO A 209 -3.79 -25.65 11.50
N PHE A 210 -4.76 -26.57 11.49
CA PHE A 210 -5.73 -26.71 10.41
C PHE A 210 -6.77 -25.59 10.43
N ALA A 211 -7.25 -25.20 11.61
CA ALA A 211 -8.19 -24.08 11.76
C ALA A 211 -7.53 -22.75 11.38
N LEU A 212 -6.29 -22.53 11.83
CA LEU A 212 -5.49 -21.36 11.47
C LEU A 212 -5.15 -21.35 9.97
N GLY A 213 -4.68 -22.46 9.42
CA GLY A 213 -4.38 -22.59 8.00
C GLY A 213 -5.61 -22.38 7.13
N CYS A 214 -6.78 -22.83 7.60
CA CYS A 214 -8.05 -22.56 6.95
C CYS A 214 -8.39 -21.06 6.94
N PHE A 215 -8.17 -20.37 8.05
CA PHE A 215 -8.46 -18.94 8.20
C PHE A 215 -7.57 -18.11 7.29
N LEU A 216 -6.25 -18.33 7.41
CA LEU A 216 -5.24 -17.65 6.60
C LEU A 216 -5.41 -17.98 5.12
N GLY A 217 -5.57 -19.26 4.77
CA GLY A 217 -5.70 -19.71 3.40
C GLY A 217 -6.90 -19.11 2.69
N ARG A 218 -8.07 -19.05 3.35
CA ARG A 218 -9.28 -18.46 2.77
C ARG A 218 -9.17 -16.95 2.58
N LEU A 219 -8.56 -16.23 3.53
CA LEU A 219 -8.39 -14.77 3.44
C LEU A 219 -7.33 -14.35 2.42
N ILE A 220 -6.22 -15.08 2.33
CA ILE A 220 -5.07 -14.70 1.48
C ILE A 220 -5.26 -15.16 0.03
N CYS A 221 -5.99 -16.24 -0.23
CA CYS A 221 -6.07 -16.86 -1.56
C CYS A 221 -6.53 -15.89 -2.65
N GLU A 222 -7.60 -15.13 -2.42
CA GLU A 222 -8.09 -14.16 -3.40
C GLU A 222 -7.11 -13.00 -3.65
N PRO A 223 -6.63 -12.26 -2.62
CA PRO A 223 -5.60 -11.23 -2.79
C PRO A 223 -4.34 -11.74 -3.49
N LEU A 224 -3.89 -12.96 -3.18
CA LEU A 224 -2.70 -13.56 -3.78
C LEU A 224 -2.90 -13.81 -5.28
N LEU A 225 -4.06 -14.32 -5.69
CA LEU A 225 -4.39 -14.49 -7.10
C LEU A 225 -4.56 -13.13 -7.80
N ASP A 226 -5.11 -12.12 -7.12
CA ASP A 226 -5.30 -10.78 -7.67
C ASP A 226 -3.97 -10.10 -8.04
N VAL A 227 -2.86 -10.42 -7.37
CA VAL A 227 -1.51 -9.96 -7.77
C VAL A 227 -1.22 -10.30 -9.24
N TYR A 228 -1.57 -11.51 -9.67
CA TYR A 228 -1.28 -11.99 -11.03
C TYR A 228 -2.37 -11.65 -12.03
N PHE A 229 -3.64 -11.83 -11.66
CA PHE A 229 -4.77 -11.75 -12.62
C PHE A 229 -5.42 -10.37 -12.70
N SER A 230 -5.27 -9.49 -11.71
CA SER A 230 -5.97 -8.21 -11.72
C SER A 230 -5.46 -7.28 -12.82
N SER A 231 -6.39 -6.80 -13.66
CA SER A 231 -6.13 -5.85 -14.74
C SER A 231 -6.23 -4.38 -14.31
N LEU A 232 -6.47 -4.10 -13.02
CA LEU A 232 -6.61 -2.73 -12.53
C LEU A 232 -5.29 -1.97 -12.67
N SER A 233 -5.39 -0.75 -13.20
CA SER A 233 -4.26 0.18 -13.24
C SER A 233 -3.85 0.61 -11.83
N VAL A 234 -2.59 1.03 -11.68
CA VAL A 234 -2.04 1.48 -10.39
C VAL A 234 -2.93 2.55 -9.75
N THR A 235 -3.34 3.57 -10.52
CA THR A 235 -4.11 4.69 -10.00
C THR A 235 -5.53 4.27 -9.61
N GLU A 236 -6.12 3.29 -10.27
CA GLU A 236 -7.41 2.71 -9.88
C GLU A 236 -7.34 1.90 -8.59
N ARG A 237 -6.25 1.13 -8.37
CA ARG A 237 -6.06 0.35 -7.13
C ARG A 237 -5.93 1.26 -5.92
N TRP A 238 -5.11 2.32 -6.04
CA TRP A 238 -4.89 3.30 -4.99
C TRP A 238 -6.02 4.33 -4.86
N MET A 239 -6.98 4.37 -5.80
CA MET A 239 -8.06 5.35 -5.83
C MET A 239 -8.82 5.52 -4.50
N PRO A 240 -9.15 4.48 -3.72
CA PRO A 240 -9.85 4.66 -2.44
C PRO A 240 -9.02 5.46 -1.43
N PHE A 241 -7.70 5.26 -1.42
CA PHE A 241 -6.78 6.05 -0.60
C PHE A 241 -6.59 7.46 -1.16
N MET A 242 -6.49 7.58 -2.49
CA MET A 242 -6.28 8.85 -3.17
C MET A 242 -7.50 9.77 -3.10
N THR A 243 -8.71 9.23 -2.99
CA THR A 243 -9.98 9.98 -2.86
C THR A 243 -10.37 10.27 -1.41
N ALA A 244 -9.71 9.63 -0.43
CA ALA A 244 -9.99 9.86 0.99
C ALA A 244 -9.92 11.35 1.37
N GLY A 245 -10.73 11.76 2.35
CA GLY A 245 -10.76 13.16 2.79
C GLY A 245 -9.42 13.62 3.39
N ARG A 246 -9.12 14.92 3.28
CA ARG A 246 -7.91 15.53 3.86
C ARG A 246 -7.75 15.20 5.34
N LEU A 247 -8.85 15.25 6.09
CA LEU A 247 -8.85 14.98 7.52
C LEU A 247 -8.51 13.52 7.81
N TRP A 248 -9.17 12.58 7.13
CA TRP A 248 -8.93 11.15 7.28
C TRP A 248 -7.48 10.74 6.99
N ARG A 249 -6.87 11.28 5.93
CA ARG A 249 -5.44 11.03 5.62
C ARG A 249 -4.47 11.65 6.62
N ARG A 250 -4.82 12.77 7.25
CA ARG A 250 -3.98 13.34 8.30
C ARG A 250 -4.12 12.56 9.60
N LEU A 251 -5.35 12.16 9.92
CA LEU A 251 -5.64 11.34 11.08
C LEU A 251 -5.01 9.94 10.97
N SER A 252 -4.83 9.38 9.77
CA SER A 252 -4.18 8.07 9.59
C SER A 252 -2.69 8.06 9.96
N LEU A 253 -2.01 9.21 10.06
CA LEU A 253 -0.62 9.28 10.51
C LEU A 253 -0.49 9.06 12.02
N PHE A 254 -1.54 9.37 12.80
CA PHE A 254 -1.53 9.18 14.24
C PHE A 254 -1.48 7.69 14.65
N PRO A 255 -2.36 6.79 14.17
CA PRO A 255 -2.26 5.37 14.48
C PRO A 255 -0.98 4.75 13.93
N LEU A 256 -0.48 5.20 12.76
CA LEU A 256 0.81 4.77 12.21
C LEU A 256 1.96 5.09 13.20
N SER A 257 2.03 6.33 13.67
CA SER A 257 3.04 6.75 14.65
C SER A 257 2.93 6.00 15.98
N ILE A 258 1.70 5.72 16.45
CA ILE A 258 1.51 4.91 17.67
C ILE A 258 2.08 3.50 17.49
N VAL A 259 1.82 2.87 16.36
CA VAL A 259 2.28 1.51 16.05
C VAL A 259 3.81 1.47 15.98
N GLU A 260 4.44 2.43 15.30
CA GLU A 260 5.89 2.58 15.24
C GLU A 260 6.52 2.81 16.61
N MET A 261 5.96 3.72 17.40
CA MET A 261 6.44 4.00 18.75
C MET A 261 6.29 2.78 19.67
N THR A 262 5.18 2.04 19.54
CA THR A 262 4.97 0.80 20.31
C THR A 262 6.02 -0.25 19.95
N PHE A 263 6.33 -0.43 18.66
CA PHE A 263 7.41 -1.31 18.22
C PHE A 263 8.76 -0.87 18.80
N PHE A 264 9.09 0.42 18.72
CA PHE A 264 10.35 0.95 19.28
C PHE A 264 10.46 0.73 20.80
N VAL A 265 9.38 0.97 21.55
CA VAL A 265 9.34 0.70 23.00
C VAL A 265 9.55 -0.78 23.28
N LEU A 266 8.94 -1.69 22.51
CA LEU A 266 9.14 -3.13 22.67
C LEU A 266 10.58 -3.56 22.37
N CYS A 267 11.22 -2.95 21.37
CA CYS A 267 12.65 -3.14 21.12
C CYS A 267 13.48 -2.67 22.33
N ALA A 268 13.16 -1.51 22.90
CA ALA A 268 13.86 -0.95 24.06
C ALA A 268 13.72 -1.82 25.32
N LEU A 269 12.56 -2.46 25.53
CA LEU A 269 12.35 -3.37 26.66
C LEU A 269 13.31 -4.56 26.66
N LYS A 270 13.88 -4.93 25.50
CA LYS A 270 14.94 -5.96 25.42
C LYS A 270 16.16 -5.61 26.26
N LEU A 271 16.46 -4.32 26.44
CA LEU A 271 17.62 -3.86 27.23
C LEU A 271 17.53 -4.28 28.71
N GLY A 272 16.33 -4.63 29.21
CA GLY A 272 16.15 -5.14 30.57
C GLY A 272 16.70 -6.55 30.80
N HIS A 273 16.91 -7.35 29.75
CA HIS A 273 17.41 -8.73 29.85
C HIS A 273 18.90 -8.78 29.44
N LEU A 274 19.78 -8.82 30.45
CA LEU A 274 21.20 -8.46 30.36
C LEU A 274 22.19 -9.55 29.92
N GLU A 275 21.73 -10.67 29.33
CA GLU A 275 22.64 -11.80 29.03
C GLU A 275 23.81 -11.43 28.07
N PHE A 276 23.61 -10.44 27.18
CA PHE A 276 24.63 -9.93 26.23
C PHE A 276 24.72 -8.39 26.19
N TRP A 277 24.63 -7.74 27.36
CA TRP A 277 24.51 -6.28 27.50
C TRP A 277 25.57 -5.47 26.72
N TYR A 278 26.81 -5.94 26.64
CA TYR A 278 27.93 -5.25 25.97
C TYR A 278 27.78 -5.11 24.45
N LEU A 279 27.02 -5.99 23.79
CA LEU A 279 26.77 -5.91 22.35
C LEU A 279 25.36 -5.36 22.06
N VAL A 280 24.39 -5.72 22.89
CA VAL A 280 22.98 -5.34 22.71
C VAL A 280 22.77 -3.84 22.97
N ILE A 281 23.39 -3.28 24.02
CA ILE A 281 23.18 -1.86 24.36
C ILE A 281 23.77 -0.93 23.28
N PRO A 282 25.05 -1.06 22.88
CA PRO A 282 25.60 -0.18 21.83
C PRO A 282 24.90 -0.39 20.49
N GLY A 283 24.58 -1.64 20.14
CA GLY A 283 23.82 -1.97 18.94
C GLY A 283 22.46 -1.28 18.93
N PHE A 284 21.68 -1.41 19.99
CA PHE A 284 20.38 -0.74 20.12
C PHE A 284 20.51 0.78 20.09
N CYS A 285 21.52 1.36 20.74
CA CYS A 285 21.72 2.82 20.70
C CYS A 285 21.99 3.32 19.27
N VAL A 286 22.89 2.67 18.53
CA VAL A 286 23.24 3.07 17.16
C VAL A 286 22.07 2.82 16.20
N PHE A 287 21.54 1.60 16.17
CA PHE A 287 20.47 1.23 15.24
C PHE A 287 19.13 1.84 15.63
N GLY A 288 18.85 2.03 16.91
CA GLY A 288 17.65 2.70 17.40
C GLY A 288 17.67 4.19 17.08
N LEU A 289 18.80 4.88 17.27
CA LEU A 289 18.93 6.28 16.85
C LEU A 289 18.77 6.42 15.33
N PHE A 290 19.42 5.56 14.56
CA PHE A 290 19.27 5.54 13.11
C PHE A 290 17.82 5.30 12.69
N TRP A 291 17.15 4.33 13.32
CA TRP A 291 15.73 4.04 13.08
C TRP A 291 14.84 5.24 13.36
N VAL A 292 15.02 5.93 14.50
CA VAL A 292 14.24 7.13 14.85
C VAL A 292 14.44 8.23 13.79
N LEU A 293 15.68 8.47 13.35
CA LEU A 293 15.95 9.46 12.31
C LEU A 293 15.26 9.11 10.99
N CYS A 294 15.35 7.85 10.55
CA CYS A 294 14.65 7.37 9.37
C CYS A 294 13.13 7.52 9.49
N HIS A 295 12.54 7.17 10.63
CA HIS A 295 11.09 7.21 10.82
C HIS A 295 10.53 8.63 10.97
N MET A 296 11.32 9.56 11.52
CA MET A 296 10.97 10.98 11.48
C MET A 296 10.93 11.49 10.03
N VAL A 297 11.88 11.09 9.19
CA VAL A 297 11.86 11.40 7.76
C VAL A 297 10.66 10.75 7.08
N PHE A 298 10.37 9.47 7.38
CA PHE A 298 9.19 8.76 6.87
C PHE A 298 7.89 9.51 7.15
N LEU A 299 7.62 9.88 8.40
CA LEU A 299 6.39 10.61 8.77
C LEU A 299 6.31 11.98 8.07
N VAL A 300 7.43 12.69 7.95
CA VAL A 300 7.49 13.98 7.22
C VAL A 300 7.22 13.78 5.73
N THR A 301 7.79 12.74 5.10
CA THR A 301 7.56 12.44 3.68
C THR A 301 6.10 12.08 3.40
N LEU A 302 5.47 11.24 4.23
CA LEU A 302 4.04 10.93 4.12
C LEU A 302 3.17 12.17 4.33
N TRP A 303 3.48 13.00 5.33
CA TRP A 303 2.77 14.26 5.55
C TRP A 303 2.87 15.20 4.34
N GLY A 304 4.07 15.32 3.75
CA GLY A 304 4.33 16.08 2.53
C GLY A 304 3.52 15.56 1.35
N PHE A 305 3.50 14.24 1.15
CA PHE A 305 2.70 13.59 0.12
C PHE A 305 1.20 13.88 0.29
N HIS A 306 0.67 13.70 1.50
CA HIS A 306 -0.75 13.98 1.79
C HIS A 306 -1.13 15.44 1.53
N THR A 307 -0.22 16.37 1.79
CA THR A 307 -0.43 17.79 1.50
C THR A 307 -0.51 18.03 -0.01
N LYS A 308 0.45 17.52 -0.80
CA LYS A 308 0.43 17.61 -2.26
C LYS A 308 -0.80 16.94 -2.88
N LEU A 309 -1.20 15.78 -2.38
CA LEU A 309 -2.39 15.08 -2.81
C LEU A 309 -3.66 15.88 -2.50
N SER A 310 -3.75 16.45 -1.29
CA SER A 310 -4.91 17.27 -0.92
C SER A 310 -5.05 18.50 -1.81
N GLU A 311 -3.96 19.12 -2.23
CA GLU A 311 -4.02 20.25 -3.17
C GLU A 311 -4.41 19.81 -4.58
N SER A 312 -3.93 18.64 -5.02
CA SER A 312 -4.32 18.06 -6.31
C SER A 312 -5.81 17.74 -6.35
N GLN A 313 -6.37 17.19 -5.27
CA GLN A 313 -7.81 16.96 -5.12
C GLN A 313 -8.62 18.26 -5.12
N LYS A 314 -8.13 19.34 -4.49
CA LYS A 314 -8.81 20.63 -4.50
C LYS A 314 -8.92 21.20 -5.92
N VAL A 315 -7.84 21.09 -6.70
CA VAL A 315 -7.84 21.51 -8.11
C VAL A 315 -8.80 20.64 -8.92
N HIS A 316 -8.76 19.32 -8.73
CA HIS A 316 -9.69 18.40 -9.37
C HIS A 316 -11.15 18.73 -9.05
N ALA A 317 -11.47 19.03 -7.79
CA ALA A 317 -12.83 19.41 -7.37
C ALA A 317 -13.27 20.78 -7.91
N ALA A 318 -12.34 21.73 -8.07
CA ALA A 318 -12.61 23.04 -8.66
C ALA A 318 -12.80 22.97 -10.19
N GLN A 319 -12.14 22.02 -10.84
CA GLN A 319 -12.20 21.83 -12.28
C GLN A 319 -13.40 20.95 -12.65
N ARG A 320 -14.52 21.61 -12.99
CA ARG A 320 -15.83 20.99 -13.30
C ARG A 320 -15.91 20.22 -14.62
N SER A 321 -14.79 20.02 -15.32
CA SER A 321 -14.73 19.34 -16.61
C SER A 321 -14.24 17.91 -16.45
N ASP A 322 -15.03 16.92 -16.88
CA ASP A 322 -14.72 15.47 -16.88
C ASP A 322 -13.44 15.08 -17.66
N THR A 323 -12.75 16.04 -18.29
CA THR A 323 -11.60 15.81 -19.16
C THR A 323 -10.26 15.77 -18.42
N CYS A 324 -10.17 16.22 -17.16
CA CYS A 324 -8.90 16.25 -16.41
C CYS A 324 -8.86 15.14 -15.35
N SER A 325 -8.16 14.05 -15.64
CA SER A 325 -7.90 13.00 -14.66
C SER A 325 -7.02 13.50 -13.51
N LEU A 326 -7.24 12.96 -12.30
CA LEU A 326 -6.42 13.23 -11.12
C LEU A 326 -4.93 12.98 -11.40
N ASP A 327 -4.62 11.94 -12.18
CA ASP A 327 -3.28 11.56 -12.58
C ASP A 327 -2.55 12.70 -13.31
N ARG A 328 -3.25 13.42 -14.20
CA ARG A 328 -2.70 14.57 -14.93
C ARG A 328 -2.41 15.76 -14.02
N ILE A 329 -3.26 15.98 -13.01
CA ILE A 329 -3.08 17.05 -12.02
C ILE A 329 -1.93 16.72 -11.07
N MET A 330 -1.78 15.45 -10.69
CA MET A 330 -0.65 15.00 -9.88
C MET A 330 0.67 15.09 -10.64
N ALA A 331 0.66 14.71 -11.91
CA ALA A 331 1.79 14.85 -12.81
C ALA A 331 2.26 16.32 -12.91
N SER A 332 1.33 17.28 -13.13
CA SER A 332 1.68 18.70 -13.25
C SER A 332 2.19 19.35 -11.97
N ARG A 333 1.92 18.74 -10.80
CA ARG A 333 2.40 19.18 -9.48
C ARG A 333 3.68 18.49 -9.02
N GLY A 334 4.35 17.77 -9.93
CA GLY A 334 5.63 17.11 -9.67
C GLY A 334 5.52 15.99 -8.62
N VAL A 335 4.37 15.31 -8.53
CA VAL A 335 4.19 14.18 -7.60
C VAL A 335 5.09 13.01 -8.01
N ARG A 336 5.28 12.75 -9.31
CA ARG A 336 6.22 11.72 -9.80
C ARG A 336 7.62 11.90 -9.22
N HIS A 337 8.19 13.09 -9.38
CA HIS A 337 9.54 13.39 -8.89
C HIS A 337 9.64 13.26 -7.37
N PHE A 338 8.62 13.73 -6.64
CA PHE A 338 8.53 13.54 -5.19
C PHE A 338 8.52 12.05 -4.82
N CYS A 339 7.77 11.23 -5.55
CA CYS A 339 7.68 9.79 -5.32
C CYS A 339 9.01 9.06 -5.55
N LEU A 340 9.70 9.33 -6.67
CA LEU A 340 10.98 8.71 -7.00
C LEU A 340 12.09 9.03 -5.98
N ILE A 341 12.10 10.25 -5.44
CA ILE A 341 13.05 10.62 -4.38
C ILE A 341 12.66 9.93 -3.07
N SER A 342 11.37 9.99 -2.72
CA SER A 342 10.87 9.46 -1.45
C SER A 342 11.03 7.94 -1.37
N GLU A 343 10.85 7.22 -2.47
CA GLU A 343 11.03 5.77 -2.56
C GLU A 343 12.38 5.33 -1.97
N ARG A 344 13.48 6.02 -2.33
CA ARG A 344 14.81 5.72 -1.81
C ARG A 344 14.91 5.91 -0.30
N LEU A 345 14.26 6.95 0.23
CA LEU A 345 14.23 7.23 1.67
C LEU A 345 13.41 6.16 2.43
N LEU A 346 12.29 5.74 1.86
CA LEU A 346 11.43 4.68 2.39
C LEU A 346 12.14 3.33 2.42
N PHE A 347 12.97 3.03 1.41
CA PHE A 347 13.78 1.84 1.41
C PHE A 347 14.77 1.80 2.59
N PHE A 348 15.39 2.95 2.93
CA PHE A 348 16.21 3.04 4.13
C PHE A 348 15.41 2.87 5.43
N CYS A 349 14.15 3.32 5.47
CA CYS A 349 13.26 3.11 6.62
C CYS A 349 12.98 1.62 6.83
N LEU A 350 12.57 0.91 5.77
CA LEU A 350 12.39 -0.55 5.75
C LEU A 350 13.62 -1.30 6.23
N LEU A 351 14.78 -0.95 5.69
CA LEU A 351 16.04 -1.55 6.09
C LEU A 351 16.34 -1.28 7.57
N SER A 352 16.10 -0.06 8.05
CA SER A 352 16.30 0.29 9.46
C SER A 352 15.39 -0.53 10.39
N THR A 353 14.13 -0.79 9.99
CA THR A 353 13.18 -1.62 10.76
C THR A 353 13.62 -3.08 10.79
N VAL A 354 14.07 -3.64 9.67
CA VAL A 354 14.61 -5.00 9.61
C VAL A 354 15.85 -5.14 10.50
N ILE A 355 16.78 -4.18 10.44
CA ILE A 355 18.01 -4.20 11.26
C ILE A 355 17.66 -4.07 12.75
N LEU A 356 16.82 -3.10 13.13
CA LEU A 356 16.43 -2.90 14.52
C LEU A 356 15.67 -4.12 15.05
N GLY A 357 14.77 -4.71 14.25
CA GLY A 357 14.05 -5.94 14.57
C GLY A 357 14.98 -7.14 14.76
N ALA A 358 15.99 -7.30 13.89
CA ALA A 358 16.97 -8.38 14.01
C ALA A 358 17.85 -8.24 15.27
N VAL A 359 18.39 -7.03 15.53
CA VAL A 359 19.19 -6.74 16.73
C VAL A 359 18.33 -6.88 17.99
N SER A 360 17.06 -6.50 17.91
CA SER A 360 16.11 -6.53 19.03
C SER A 360 15.25 -7.79 19.07
N TRP A 361 15.63 -8.85 18.34
CA TRP A 361 14.80 -10.05 18.25
C TRP A 361 14.57 -10.69 19.62
N GLN A 362 13.31 -11.02 19.93
CA GLN A 362 12.88 -11.60 21.21
C GLN A 362 12.11 -12.89 20.95
N LEU A 363 12.68 -14.05 21.31
CA LEU A 363 12.06 -15.36 21.09
C LEU A 363 10.84 -15.63 21.98
N SER A 364 10.75 -14.98 23.14
CA SER A 364 9.67 -15.19 24.12
C SER A 364 8.54 -14.15 24.02
N ASN A 365 8.73 -13.07 23.25
CA ASN A 365 7.78 -11.97 23.19
C ASN A 365 7.02 -11.97 21.86
N ALA A 366 5.87 -12.63 21.86
CA ALA A 366 5.00 -12.70 20.68
C ALA A 366 4.45 -11.34 20.26
N LEU A 367 4.21 -10.43 21.22
CA LEU A 367 3.72 -9.09 20.93
C LEU A 367 4.76 -8.27 20.15
N PHE A 368 6.05 -8.42 20.48
CA PHE A 368 7.14 -7.88 19.66
C PHE A 368 7.13 -8.42 18.23
N MET A 369 6.99 -9.74 18.05
CA MET A 369 6.96 -10.36 16.72
C MET A 369 5.77 -9.86 15.88
N SER A 370 4.58 -9.77 16.47
CA SER A 370 3.41 -9.21 15.79
C SER A 370 3.62 -7.75 15.40
N MET A 371 4.12 -6.92 16.31
CA MET A 371 4.35 -5.50 16.03
C MET A 371 5.40 -5.28 14.95
N PHE A 372 6.46 -6.10 14.94
CA PHE A 372 7.45 -6.12 13.85
C PHE A 372 6.78 -6.39 12.49
N LEU A 373 5.91 -7.40 12.41
CA LEU A 373 5.20 -7.75 11.17
C LEU A 373 4.21 -6.64 10.74
N VAL A 374 3.54 -5.98 11.69
CA VAL A 374 2.67 -4.83 11.38
C VAL A 374 3.48 -3.70 10.76
N VAL A 375 4.54 -3.27 11.44
CA VAL A 375 5.37 -2.13 11.01
C VAL A 375 5.98 -2.41 9.64
N LEU A 376 6.57 -3.60 9.46
CA LEU A 376 7.16 -4.02 8.18
C LEU A 376 6.15 -3.99 7.02
N SER A 377 4.91 -4.43 7.26
CA SER A 377 3.86 -4.44 6.24
C SER A 377 3.36 -3.03 5.92
N LEU A 378 3.21 -2.16 6.93
CA LEU A 378 2.78 -0.77 6.72
C LEU A 378 3.84 0.07 5.97
N GLU A 379 5.11 -0.10 6.32
CA GLU A 379 6.22 0.56 5.61
C GLU A 379 6.33 0.05 4.17
N SER A 380 6.14 -1.25 3.95
CA SER A 380 6.10 -1.85 2.61
C SER A 380 4.96 -1.29 1.78
N LEU A 381 3.78 -1.09 2.37
CA LEU A 381 2.64 -0.48 1.70
C LEU A 381 2.97 0.94 1.25
N ALA A 382 3.58 1.73 2.14
CA ALA A 382 4.00 3.09 1.81
C ALA A 382 5.06 3.08 0.72
N HIS A 383 6.11 2.27 0.83
CA HIS A 383 7.12 2.12 -0.21
C HIS A 383 6.50 1.73 -1.56
N GLY A 384 5.59 0.76 -1.57
CA GLY A 384 4.85 0.33 -2.76
C GLY A 384 4.06 1.46 -3.41
N LEU A 385 3.35 2.28 -2.61
CA LEU A 385 2.65 3.46 -3.11
C LEU A 385 3.58 4.42 -3.85
N PHE A 386 4.73 4.75 -3.26
CA PHE A 386 5.68 5.70 -3.86
C PHE A 386 6.38 5.11 -5.09
N HIS A 387 6.77 3.84 -5.04
CA HIS A 387 7.37 3.16 -6.19
C HIS A 387 6.40 3.11 -7.38
N GLU A 388 5.16 2.66 -7.15
CA GLU A 388 4.19 2.51 -8.23
C GLU A 388 3.75 3.86 -8.80
N LEU A 389 3.48 4.86 -7.95
CA LEU A 389 3.14 6.22 -8.42
C LEU A 389 4.32 6.89 -9.13
N GLY A 390 5.55 6.68 -8.66
CA GLY A 390 6.76 7.21 -9.30
C GLY A 390 6.96 6.66 -10.71
N ASN A 391 6.59 5.41 -10.94
CA ASN A 391 6.72 4.74 -12.23
C ASN A 391 5.51 4.97 -13.16
N CYS A 392 4.31 5.18 -12.62
CA CYS A 392 3.08 5.33 -13.42
C CYS A 392 2.72 6.77 -13.74
N LEU A 393 3.07 7.74 -12.89
CA LEU A 393 2.76 9.14 -13.17
C LEU A 393 3.69 9.68 -14.26
N GLY A 394 3.10 10.26 -15.31
CA GLY A 394 3.82 11.08 -16.28
C GLY A 394 4.16 12.47 -15.73
N GLY A 395 4.47 13.40 -16.62
CA GLY A 395 4.71 14.80 -16.30
C GLY A 395 6.16 15.12 -15.96
N THR A 396 7.10 14.32 -16.46
CA THR A 396 8.51 14.73 -16.45
C THR A 396 8.66 15.98 -17.31
N CYS A 397 9.16 17.05 -16.71
CA CYS A 397 9.31 18.33 -17.36
C CYS A 397 10.77 18.76 -17.23
N VAL A 398 11.38 19.09 -18.37
CA VAL A 398 12.71 19.67 -18.41
C VAL A 398 12.62 21.11 -18.89
N GLY A 399 13.30 22.01 -18.17
CA GLY A 399 13.31 23.45 -18.41
C GLY A 399 14.67 23.91 -18.93
N TYR A 400 14.66 24.66 -20.03
CA TYR A 400 15.83 25.37 -20.54
C TYR A 400 15.50 26.85 -20.67
N ALA A 401 16.30 27.70 -20.04
CA ALA A 401 16.14 29.15 -20.11
C ALA A 401 17.31 29.76 -20.88
N VAL A 402 17.00 30.65 -21.82
CA VAL A 402 17.96 31.39 -22.65
C VAL A 402 17.66 32.86 -22.50
N VAL A 403 18.56 33.59 -21.84
CA VAL A 403 18.44 35.04 -21.61
C VAL A 403 19.60 35.74 -22.33
N ILE A 404 19.28 36.44 -23.42
CA ILE A 404 20.23 37.14 -24.28
C ILE A 404 19.90 38.64 -24.21
N PRO A 405 20.48 39.38 -23.25
CA PRO A 405 20.28 40.83 -23.16
C PRO A 405 20.82 41.63 -24.36
N THR A 406 21.84 41.13 -25.08
CA THR A 406 22.83 42.03 -25.72
C THR A 406 22.83 42.08 -27.25
N SER A 407 21.88 41.44 -27.93
CA SER A 407 21.73 41.60 -29.37
C SER A 407 20.81 42.80 -29.67
N TYR A 408 21.30 44.02 -29.47
CA TYR A 408 20.55 45.21 -29.88
C TYR A 408 20.58 45.33 -31.40
N CYS A 409 19.53 44.86 -32.04
CA CYS A 409 19.27 45.13 -33.44
C CYS A 409 18.47 46.44 -33.54
N SER A 410 18.86 47.35 -34.43
CA SER A 410 17.96 48.42 -34.90
C SER A 410 16.69 47.78 -35.51
N ALA A 411 15.67 48.57 -35.83
CA ALA A 411 14.49 48.08 -36.57
C ALA A 411 14.87 47.35 -37.88
N ASP A 412 16.07 47.61 -38.41
CA ASP A 412 16.65 47.02 -39.61
C ASP A 412 17.57 45.81 -39.34
N GLY A 413 17.70 45.34 -38.10
CA GLY A 413 18.51 44.17 -37.75
C GLY A 413 19.99 44.45 -37.38
N GLN A 414 20.44 45.71 -37.42
CA GLN A 414 21.87 46.05 -37.25
C GLN A 414 22.29 46.22 -35.77
N PRO A 415 23.49 45.76 -35.36
CA PRO A 415 23.96 45.90 -33.98
C PRO A 415 24.09 47.37 -33.55
N VAL A 416 23.46 47.76 -32.44
CA VAL A 416 23.48 49.11 -31.87
C VAL A 416 24.22 49.11 -30.53
N VAL A 417 25.17 50.04 -30.36
CA VAL A 417 25.91 50.22 -29.12
C VAL A 417 25.07 51.02 -28.13
N LEU A 418 24.85 50.46 -26.94
CA LEU A 418 24.14 51.14 -25.86
C LEU A 418 25.06 51.94 -24.92
N PRO A 419 24.54 53.01 -24.29
CA PRO A 419 25.19 53.67 -23.16
C PRO A 419 25.44 52.72 -21.99
N PRO A 420 26.55 52.89 -21.25
CA PRO A 420 26.94 51.98 -20.16
C PRO A 420 25.91 51.88 -19.03
N GLU A 421 25.20 52.97 -18.71
CA GLU A 421 24.14 52.97 -17.70
C GLU A 421 22.96 52.07 -18.09
N GLN A 422 22.56 52.10 -19.37
CA GLN A 422 21.47 51.27 -19.89
C GLN A 422 21.87 49.79 -19.98
N VAL A 423 23.13 49.51 -20.32
CA VAL A 423 23.68 48.14 -20.29
C VAL A 423 23.65 47.58 -18.87
N GLN A 424 23.98 48.39 -17.86
CA GLN A 424 23.94 47.98 -16.46
C GLN A 424 22.52 47.70 -15.97
N GLU A 425 21.57 48.59 -16.25
CA GLU A 425 20.16 48.41 -15.88
C GLU A 425 19.56 47.16 -16.52
N MET A 426 19.85 46.94 -17.80
CA MET A 426 19.41 45.75 -18.51
C MET A 426 20.03 44.47 -17.92
N ASN A 427 21.32 44.46 -17.62
CA ASN A 427 21.96 43.29 -17.01
C ASN A 427 21.32 42.95 -15.65
N LEU A 428 20.97 43.95 -14.85
CA LEU A 428 20.21 43.75 -13.61
C LEU A 428 18.83 43.15 -13.88
N ARG A 429 18.11 43.65 -14.88
CA ARG A 429 16.79 43.12 -15.27
C ARG A 429 16.87 41.68 -15.77
N SER A 430 17.80 41.38 -16.67
CA SER A 430 17.99 40.03 -17.21
C SER A 430 18.42 39.03 -16.13
N THR A 431 19.26 39.44 -15.19
CA THR A 431 19.63 38.61 -14.04
C THR A 431 18.43 38.36 -13.13
N SER A 432 17.58 39.37 -12.91
CA SER A 432 16.32 39.22 -12.18
C SER A 432 15.36 38.25 -12.86
N THR A 433 15.21 38.35 -14.19
CA THR A 433 14.41 37.42 -14.99
C THR A 433 14.93 35.99 -14.89
N LEU A 434 16.24 35.79 -15.00
CA LEU A 434 16.86 34.47 -14.87
C LEU A 434 16.61 33.86 -13.48
N ASN A 435 16.76 34.65 -12.42
CA ASN A 435 16.42 34.23 -11.05
C ASN A 435 14.93 33.87 -10.90
N ALA A 436 14.03 34.64 -11.52
CA ALA A 436 12.59 34.36 -11.48
C ALA A 436 12.24 33.04 -12.19
N VAL A 437 12.87 32.77 -13.34
CA VAL A 437 12.67 31.52 -14.10
C VAL A 437 13.22 30.33 -13.32
N GLN A 438 14.40 30.46 -12.69
CA GLN A 438 14.94 29.41 -11.81
C GLN A 438 14.03 29.12 -10.62
N ARG A 439 13.46 30.16 -9.99
CA ARG A 439 12.45 29.98 -8.94
C ARG A 439 11.23 29.25 -9.46
N LEU A 440 10.73 29.60 -10.65
CA LEU A 440 9.62 28.91 -11.30
C LEU A 440 9.93 27.43 -11.52
N PHE A 441 11.12 27.11 -12.05
CA PHE A 441 11.55 25.71 -12.23
C PHE A 441 11.59 24.96 -10.90
N SER A 442 12.19 25.55 -9.86
CA SER A 442 12.27 24.93 -8.54
C SER A 442 10.90 24.74 -7.88
N HIS A 443 9.99 25.71 -8.02
CA HIS A 443 8.67 25.69 -7.42
C HIS A 443 7.78 24.60 -8.04
N HIS A 444 7.90 24.39 -9.36
CA HIS A 444 7.15 23.37 -10.09
C HIS A 444 7.91 22.05 -10.25
N LEU A 445 9.09 21.89 -9.62
CA LEU A 445 9.94 20.70 -9.72
C LEU A 445 10.27 20.32 -11.17
N ILE A 446 10.50 21.34 -12.00
CA ILE A 446 10.98 21.18 -13.38
C ILE A 446 12.48 20.91 -13.32
N GLN A 447 12.94 19.86 -14.00
CA GLN A 447 14.36 19.55 -14.09
C GLN A 447 15.06 20.63 -14.91
N THR A 448 16.00 21.35 -14.31
CA THR A 448 16.77 22.37 -15.01
C THR A 448 17.79 21.72 -15.91
N PHE A 449 17.64 21.86 -17.23
CA PHE A 449 18.70 21.52 -18.20
C PHE A 449 19.81 22.57 -18.18
N GLY A 450 19.41 23.84 -18.11
CA GLY A 450 20.35 24.96 -18.02
C GLY A 450 19.63 26.32 -18.00
N CYS A 451 20.35 27.34 -17.54
CA CYS A 451 19.94 28.73 -17.66
C CYS A 451 21.13 29.48 -18.28
N ASP A 452 21.10 29.65 -19.59
CA ASP A 452 22.14 30.33 -20.32
C ASP A 452 21.90 31.85 -20.27
N TYR A 453 22.96 32.57 -19.92
CA TYR A 453 23.02 34.02 -19.96
C TYR A 453 24.17 34.43 -20.86
N SER A 454 23.90 35.16 -21.94
CA SER A 454 24.95 35.64 -22.86
C SER A 454 24.89 37.13 -23.09
N THR A 455 25.99 37.82 -22.77
CA THR A 455 26.21 39.24 -23.02
C THR A 455 26.94 39.54 -24.34
N SER A 456 27.32 38.50 -25.10
CA SER A 456 28.04 38.66 -26.38
C SER A 456 27.28 38.05 -27.56
N GLY A 457 25.98 37.75 -27.38
CA GLY A 457 25.20 36.98 -28.34
C GLY A 457 25.42 35.46 -28.24
N LEU A 458 24.56 34.69 -28.90
CA LEU A 458 24.62 33.23 -28.92
C LEU A 458 24.56 32.77 -30.38
N SER A 459 25.55 31.98 -30.80
CA SER A 459 25.58 31.47 -32.18
C SER A 459 24.45 30.48 -32.43
N LEU A 460 23.88 30.49 -33.64
CA LEU A 460 22.84 29.54 -34.05
C LEU A 460 23.29 28.08 -33.87
N GLU A 461 24.51 27.75 -34.27
CA GLU A 461 25.04 26.38 -34.17
C GLU A 461 25.11 25.89 -32.72
N THR A 462 25.61 26.72 -31.81
CA THR A 462 25.68 26.40 -30.37
C THR A 462 24.29 26.22 -29.77
N LEU A 463 23.33 27.08 -30.13
CA LEU A 463 21.96 26.97 -29.65
C LEU A 463 21.28 25.70 -30.19
N GLN A 464 21.45 25.39 -31.48
CA GLN A 464 20.89 24.19 -32.09
C GLN A 464 21.47 22.92 -31.47
N ALA A 465 22.79 22.88 -31.22
CA ALA A 465 23.43 21.76 -30.53
C ALA A 465 22.86 21.58 -29.10
N LYS A 466 22.71 22.67 -28.35
CA LYS A 466 22.10 22.64 -27.00
C LYS A 466 20.65 22.21 -27.03
N LEU A 467 19.83 22.76 -27.92
CA LEU A 467 18.42 22.38 -28.08
C LEU A 467 18.27 20.91 -28.48
N ARG A 468 19.16 20.39 -29.33
CA ARG A 468 19.19 18.97 -29.67
C ARG A 468 19.46 18.11 -28.44
N SER A 469 20.51 18.44 -27.67
CA SER A 469 20.82 17.71 -26.44
C SER A 469 19.72 17.83 -25.38
N PHE A 470 19.03 18.97 -25.32
CA PHE A 470 17.88 19.21 -24.45
C PHE A 470 16.68 18.33 -24.82
N LEU A 471 16.34 18.22 -26.12
CA LEU A 471 15.24 17.39 -26.62
C LEU A 471 15.56 15.89 -26.61
N GLU A 472 16.85 15.53 -26.64
CA GLU A 472 17.32 14.16 -26.53
C GLU A 472 17.51 13.72 -25.07
N LEU A 473 17.39 14.65 -24.11
CA LEU A 473 17.59 14.37 -22.70
C LEU A 473 16.58 13.33 -22.19
N ARG A 474 17.14 12.27 -21.63
CA ARG A 474 16.39 11.19 -20.99
C ARG A 474 16.37 11.37 -19.48
N THR A 475 15.29 10.91 -18.87
CA THR A 475 15.18 10.80 -17.42
C THR A 475 16.11 9.66 -16.93
N ALA A 476 16.41 9.63 -15.63
CA ALA A 476 17.37 8.67 -15.07
C ALA A 476 16.94 7.18 -15.25
N ASP A 477 15.65 6.96 -15.43
CA ASP A 477 14.97 5.68 -15.71
C ASP A 477 14.94 5.32 -17.21
N GLY A 478 15.44 6.18 -18.10
CA GLY A 478 15.63 5.90 -19.53
C GLY A 478 14.67 6.53 -20.55
N PRO A 479 13.38 6.84 -20.26
CA PRO A 479 12.50 7.48 -21.23
C PRO A 479 12.86 8.96 -21.46
N ARG A 480 12.31 9.56 -22.52
CA ARG A 480 12.40 11.00 -22.77
C ARG A 480 11.45 11.76 -21.83
N HIS A 481 11.71 13.05 -21.63
CA HIS A 481 10.80 13.91 -20.87
C HIS A 481 9.47 14.06 -21.61
N ASP A 482 8.38 14.09 -20.86
CA ASP A 482 7.02 14.24 -21.40
C ASP A 482 6.75 15.68 -21.87
N ASN A 483 7.36 16.66 -21.18
CA ASN A 483 7.20 18.08 -21.47
C ASN A 483 8.56 18.78 -21.53
N TYR A 484 8.70 19.67 -22.51
CA TYR A 484 9.89 20.51 -22.70
C TYR A 484 9.47 21.96 -22.59
N LEU A 485 10.02 22.67 -21.60
CA LEU A 485 9.78 24.08 -21.38
C LEU A 485 11.00 24.87 -21.82
N ILE A 486 10.84 25.70 -22.85
CA ILE A 486 11.87 26.62 -23.31
C ILE A 486 11.42 28.04 -22.97
N TYR A 487 12.23 28.74 -22.18
CA TYR A 487 12.05 30.16 -21.91
C TYR A 487 13.09 30.96 -22.67
N TYR A 488 12.65 31.82 -23.58
CA TYR A 488 13.53 32.74 -24.30
C TYR A 488 13.24 34.18 -23.90
N SER A 489 14.28 34.93 -23.56
CA SER A 489 14.22 36.37 -23.34
C SER A 489 15.38 37.02 -24.07
N GLY A 490 15.09 37.70 -25.17
CA GLY A 490 16.07 38.36 -26.02
C GLY A 490 15.38 39.10 -27.16
N HIS A 491 16.16 39.71 -28.04
CA HIS A 491 15.62 40.40 -29.21
C HIS A 491 15.14 39.43 -30.28
N THR A 492 14.17 39.88 -31.06
CA THR A 492 13.64 39.17 -32.21
C THR A 492 13.69 40.08 -33.42
N LEU A 493 13.98 39.50 -34.59
CA LEU A 493 13.88 40.20 -35.86
C LEU A 493 12.40 40.54 -36.17
N PRO A 494 12.12 41.47 -37.09
CA PRO A 494 10.75 41.77 -37.51
C PRO A 494 9.98 40.55 -38.06
N THR A 495 10.69 39.51 -38.50
CA THR A 495 10.14 38.22 -38.93
C THR A 495 9.62 37.35 -37.78
N GLY A 496 9.98 37.67 -36.53
CA GLY A 496 9.72 36.85 -35.34
C GLY A 496 10.86 35.88 -34.99
N ASP A 497 11.90 35.80 -35.82
CA ASP A 497 13.07 34.96 -35.58
C ASP A 497 13.91 35.51 -34.42
N TRP A 498 14.58 34.64 -33.67
CA TRP A 498 15.47 35.07 -32.58
C TRP A 498 16.70 35.76 -33.17
N ALA A 499 17.06 36.93 -32.62
CA ALA A 499 18.23 37.69 -33.04
C ALA A 499 19.50 37.03 -32.48
N LEU A 500 20.01 36.02 -33.18
CA LEU A 500 21.23 35.26 -32.86
C LEU A 500 22.44 35.82 -33.64
N THR A 501 23.65 35.58 -33.14
CA THR A 501 24.91 36.11 -33.70
C THR A 501 25.63 35.15 -34.62
#